data_AF-A0A2E5PIZ1-F1
#
_entry.id   AF-A0A2E5PIZ1-F1
#
_cell.length_a   1.000
_cell.length_b   1.000
_cell.length_c   1.000
_cell.angle_alpha   90.00
_cell.angle_beta   90.00
_cell.angle_gamma   90.00
#
_symmetry.space_group_name_H-M   'P 1'
#
loop_
_entity.id
_entity.type
_entity.pdbx_description
1 polymer ?
#
loop_
_entity_poly.entity_id
_entity_poly.type
_entity_poly.pdbx_seq_one_letter_code
_entity_poly.pdbx_strand_id
1 'polypeptide(L)'
;MTLMPTHRFLFGLIFLVGLVPANAFATGKEVFLSGIIADEVVARAVEAANNLLPKGRLRDGSSLAPVTPKERLRGVIPPENAHHIVKSAADSALTEHCGLDWRNLSFRPLMRRERRLGTWSDRQLAFIGILHGYVQANYRELLKAHQRCSEMHKQAIVEFFARKKQR
;
A
#
# COMPACT_ATOMS: atom_id res chain seq x y z
N MET A 1 -84.05 -7.17 6.57
CA MET A 1 -83.97 -6.67 5.18
C MET A 1 -83.41 -5.26 5.22
N THR A 2 -82.12 -5.11 4.93
CA THR A 2 -81.48 -3.85 4.55
C THR A 2 -80.10 -4.20 3.96
N LEU A 3 -79.99 -4.10 2.63
CA LEU A 3 -78.74 -4.19 1.87
C LEU A 3 -77.88 -2.94 2.10
N MET A 4 -76.54 -3.08 2.04
CA MET A 4 -75.55 -2.17 1.38
C MET A 4 -74.09 -2.51 1.82
N PRO A 5 -73.02 -1.99 1.18
CA PRO A 5 -72.54 -2.34 -0.16
C PRO A 5 -71.05 -2.76 -0.18
N THR A 6 -70.68 -3.48 -1.23
CA THR A 6 -69.31 -3.86 -1.59
C THR A 6 -68.51 -2.69 -2.16
N HIS A 7 -67.37 -2.34 -1.58
CA HIS A 7 -66.34 -1.53 -2.25
C HIS A 7 -65.00 -2.27 -2.29
N ARG A 8 -64.70 -2.78 -3.49
CA ARG A 8 -63.41 -3.33 -3.90
C ARG A 8 -62.40 -2.20 -4.00
N PHE A 9 -61.41 -2.16 -3.11
CA PHE A 9 -60.23 -1.32 -3.29
C PHE A 9 -59.25 -2.04 -4.23
N LEU A 10 -59.25 -1.59 -5.48
CA LEU A 10 -58.27 -1.97 -6.50
C LEU A 10 -57.00 -1.12 -6.26
N PHE A 11 -56.04 -1.63 -5.49
CA PHE A 11 -54.71 -1.01 -5.40
C PHE A 11 -53.90 -1.38 -6.65
N GLY A 12 -53.91 -0.48 -7.63
CA GLY A 12 -53.01 -0.53 -8.78
C GLY A 12 -51.58 -0.24 -8.34
N LEU A 13 -50.76 -1.29 -8.23
CA LEU A 13 -49.32 -1.17 -8.03
C LEU A 13 -48.66 -0.85 -9.38
N ILE A 14 -48.42 0.43 -9.67
CA ILE A 14 -47.65 0.87 -10.83
C ILE A 14 -46.19 0.48 -10.59
N PHE A 15 -45.74 -0.58 -11.26
CA PHE A 15 -44.34 -0.99 -11.33
C PHE A 15 -43.58 -0.01 -12.24
N LEU A 16 -43.03 1.05 -11.65
CA LEU A 16 -42.06 1.93 -12.31
C LEU A 16 -40.72 1.19 -12.39
N VAL A 17 -40.54 0.40 -13.44
CA VAL A 17 -39.24 -0.17 -13.84
C VAL A 17 -38.38 0.98 -14.35
N GLY A 18 -37.71 1.66 -13.43
CA GLY A 18 -36.64 2.61 -13.76
C GLY A 18 -35.46 1.85 -14.35
N LEU A 19 -35.16 2.10 -15.62
CA LEU A 19 -33.88 1.78 -16.25
C LEU A 19 -32.77 2.51 -15.49
N VAL A 20 -32.18 1.86 -14.49
CA VAL A 20 -30.94 2.33 -13.87
C VAL A 20 -29.81 2.05 -14.88
N PRO A 21 -29.13 3.08 -15.43
CA PRO A 21 -28.00 2.86 -16.32
C PRO A 21 -26.90 2.10 -15.58
N ALA A 22 -26.45 0.99 -16.16
CA ALA A 22 -25.45 0.06 -15.61
C ALA A 22 -24.03 0.67 -15.45
N ASN A 23 -23.88 1.99 -15.47
CA ASN A 23 -22.58 2.67 -15.54
C ASN A 23 -22.05 3.13 -14.17
N ALA A 24 -22.63 2.70 -13.06
CA ALA A 24 -22.19 3.10 -11.71
C ALA A 24 -21.08 2.21 -11.10
N PHE A 25 -20.44 1.32 -11.86
CA PHE A 25 -19.31 0.50 -11.39
C PHE A 25 -17.93 1.09 -11.76
N ALA A 26 -17.85 2.40 -11.93
CA ALA A 26 -16.61 3.08 -12.34
C ALA A 26 -16.04 4.04 -11.28
N THR A 27 -15.90 3.63 -10.01
CA THR A 27 -15.10 4.41 -9.03
C THR A 27 -14.37 3.59 -7.95
N GLY A 28 -14.27 2.26 -8.08
CA GLY A 28 -13.53 1.42 -7.12
C GLY A 28 -12.00 1.34 -7.31
N LYS A 29 -11.45 1.97 -8.36
CA LYS A 29 -10.08 1.70 -8.84
C LYS A 29 -8.94 2.39 -8.08
N GLU A 30 -9.19 3.45 -7.29
CA GLU A 30 -8.08 4.28 -6.74
C GLU A 30 -7.88 4.22 -5.23
N VAL A 31 -8.78 3.59 -4.46
CA VAL A 31 -8.79 3.74 -2.99
C VAL A 31 -7.65 2.97 -2.31
N PHE A 32 -7.12 1.90 -2.93
CA PHE A 32 -6.20 1.01 -2.21
C PHE A 32 -4.72 1.43 -2.22
N LEU A 33 -4.28 2.24 -3.20
CA LEU A 33 -2.85 2.58 -3.39
C LEU A 33 -2.47 4.00 -2.92
N SER A 34 -3.45 4.82 -2.55
CA SER A 34 -3.26 6.24 -2.23
C SER A 34 -3.52 6.59 -0.77
N GLY A 35 -3.90 5.61 0.06
CA GLY A 35 -4.28 5.82 1.45
C GLY A 35 -3.22 6.58 2.25
N ILE A 36 -3.68 7.52 3.07
CA ILE A 36 -2.85 8.22 4.06
C ILE A 36 -2.43 7.18 5.11
N ILE A 37 -1.13 6.98 5.27
CA ILE A 37 -0.57 6.12 6.32
C ILE A 37 -0.38 6.99 7.56
N ALA A 38 -1.05 6.64 8.65
CA ALA A 38 -0.95 7.37 9.91
C ALA A 38 0.49 7.37 10.45
N ASP A 39 0.91 8.50 11.02
CA ASP A 39 2.27 8.70 11.55
C ASP A 39 2.66 7.66 12.58
N GLU A 40 1.71 7.22 13.41
CA GLU A 40 1.94 6.16 14.41
C GLU A 40 2.32 4.82 13.78
N VAL A 41 1.78 4.48 12.61
CA VAL A 41 2.12 3.25 11.88
C VAL A 41 3.53 3.36 11.33
N VAL A 42 3.89 4.53 10.81
CA VAL A 42 5.25 4.81 10.31
C VAL A 42 6.26 4.76 11.45
N ALA A 43 5.96 5.38 12.59
CA ALA A 43 6.83 5.37 13.77
C ALA A 43 7.10 3.95 14.28
N ARG A 44 6.04 3.11 14.39
CA ARG A 44 6.19 1.70 14.79
C ARG A 44 7.02 0.89 13.77
N ALA A 45 6.84 1.14 12.47
CA ALA A 45 7.64 0.50 11.44
C ALA A 45 9.12 0.89 11.51
N VAL A 46 9.41 2.18 11.76
CA VAL A 46 10.78 2.70 11.97
C VAL A 46 11.42 2.07 13.21
N GLU A 47 10.69 1.98 14.31
CA GLU A 47 11.17 1.33 15.54
C GLU A 47 11.49 -0.15 15.32
N ALA A 48 10.62 -0.88 14.61
CA ALA A 48 10.88 -2.28 14.27
C ALA A 48 12.11 -2.42 13.35
N ALA A 49 12.26 -1.55 12.35
CA ALA A 49 13.43 -1.53 11.48
C ALA A 49 14.73 -1.23 12.26
N ASN A 50 14.67 -0.33 13.23
CA ASN A 50 15.76 -0.02 14.15
C ASN A 50 16.22 -1.26 14.94
N ASN A 51 15.29 -2.08 15.41
CA ASN A 51 15.59 -3.34 16.11
C ASN A 51 16.14 -4.43 15.18
N LEU A 52 15.87 -4.33 13.88
CA LEU A 52 16.39 -5.24 12.86
C LEU A 52 17.75 -4.83 12.28
N LEU A 53 18.22 -3.61 12.54
CA LEU A 53 19.50 -3.13 12.03
C LEU A 53 20.65 -4.09 12.27
N PRO A 54 20.88 -4.65 13.48
CA PRO A 54 21.99 -5.59 13.71
C PRO A 54 21.98 -6.86 12.85
N LYS A 55 20.82 -7.20 12.27
CA LYS A 55 20.67 -8.35 11.36
C LYS A 55 20.96 -7.99 9.90
N GLY A 56 20.98 -6.70 9.56
CA GLY A 56 21.29 -6.21 8.23
C GLY A 56 22.79 -6.17 7.94
N ARG A 57 23.12 -6.08 6.65
CA ARG A 57 24.50 -6.04 6.15
C ARG A 57 24.75 -4.79 5.31
N LEU A 58 25.97 -4.28 5.39
CA LEU A 58 26.51 -3.26 4.47
C LEU A 58 26.95 -3.90 3.15
N ARG A 59 27.34 -3.06 2.18
CA ARG A 59 27.77 -3.52 0.85
C ARG A 59 29.00 -4.42 0.89
N ASP A 60 29.90 -4.18 1.84
CA ASP A 60 31.10 -4.98 2.09
C ASP A 60 30.80 -6.29 2.85
N GLY A 61 29.54 -6.56 3.20
CA GLY A 61 29.11 -7.74 3.93
C GLY A 61 29.24 -7.64 5.45
N SER A 62 29.79 -6.54 5.99
CA SER A 62 29.85 -6.30 7.43
C SER A 62 28.45 -6.11 8.01
N SER A 63 28.27 -6.48 9.29
CA SER A 63 27.00 -6.27 9.99
C SER A 63 26.81 -4.81 10.36
N LEU A 64 25.58 -4.32 10.28
CA LEU A 64 25.25 -2.97 10.75
C LEU A 64 25.33 -2.92 12.28
N ALA A 65 25.92 -1.85 12.81
CA ALA A 65 25.85 -1.57 14.24
C ALA A 65 24.39 -1.28 14.68
N PRO A 66 24.03 -1.51 15.95
CA PRO A 66 22.77 -1.03 16.52
C PRO A 66 22.56 0.47 16.34
N VAL A 67 21.34 0.95 16.54
CA VAL A 67 21.01 2.39 16.52
C VAL A 67 21.82 3.14 17.57
N THR A 68 22.49 4.22 17.17
CA THR A 68 23.24 5.05 18.11
C THR A 68 22.30 5.94 18.93
N PRO A 69 22.71 6.47 20.11
CA PRO A 69 21.89 7.43 20.86
C PRO A 69 21.45 8.64 20.03
N LYS A 70 22.35 9.18 19.18
CA LYS A 70 22.04 10.28 18.26
C LYS A 70 20.96 9.92 17.23
N GLU A 71 21.05 8.76 16.61
CA GLU A 71 20.04 8.24 15.66
C GLU A 71 18.71 7.95 16.35
N ARG A 72 18.71 7.51 17.62
CA ARG A 72 17.47 7.32 18.38
C ARG A 72 16.71 8.63 18.57
N LEU A 73 17.42 9.74 18.74
CA LEU A 73 16.82 11.08 18.91
C LEU A 73 16.41 11.72 17.58
N ARG A 74 17.15 11.48 16.49
CA ARG A 74 16.97 12.18 15.20
C ARG A 74 16.39 11.32 14.08
N GLY A 75 16.25 10.02 14.30
CA GLY A 75 16.00 9.03 13.25
C GLY A 75 17.27 8.67 12.48
N VAL A 76 17.26 7.47 11.87
CA VAL A 76 18.28 7.07 10.87
C VAL A 76 18.03 7.79 9.55
N ILE A 77 16.77 8.01 9.21
CA ILE A 77 16.30 8.83 8.08
C ILE A 77 15.23 9.83 8.59
N PRO A 78 14.98 10.94 7.88
CA PRO A 78 13.92 11.88 8.21
C PRO A 78 12.51 11.23 8.16
N PRO A 79 11.55 11.68 8.99
CA PRO A 79 10.20 11.11 9.03
C PRO A 79 9.48 11.11 7.68
N GLU A 80 9.57 12.20 6.91
CA GLU A 80 8.95 12.33 5.59
C GLU A 80 9.48 11.28 4.59
N ASN A 81 10.77 10.94 4.69
CA ASN A 81 11.35 9.86 3.91
C ASN A 81 10.84 8.51 4.39
N ALA A 82 10.69 8.30 5.70
CA ALA A 82 10.11 7.07 6.23
C ALA A 82 8.69 6.84 5.68
N HIS A 83 7.82 7.85 5.67
CA HIS A 83 6.49 7.75 5.05
C HIS A 83 6.55 7.27 3.60
N HIS A 84 7.47 7.83 2.82
CA HIS A 84 7.67 7.41 1.42
C HIS A 84 8.09 5.94 1.32
N ILE A 85 9.02 5.48 2.16
CA ILE A 85 9.48 4.09 2.17
C ILE A 85 8.36 3.14 2.58
N VAL A 86 7.61 3.45 3.64
CA VAL A 86 6.48 2.63 4.12
C VAL A 86 5.42 2.52 3.03
N LYS A 87 5.07 3.63 2.36
CA LYS A 87 4.13 3.60 1.23
C LYS A 87 4.63 2.72 0.09
N SER A 88 5.89 2.86 -0.31
CA SER A 88 6.46 2.05 -1.39
C SER A 88 6.56 0.56 -1.03
N ALA A 89 6.68 0.23 0.26
CA ALA A 89 6.65 -1.14 0.76
C ALA A 89 5.24 -1.74 0.70
N ALA A 90 4.21 -0.96 1.07
CA ALA A 90 2.82 -1.36 0.88
C ALA A 90 2.49 -1.61 -0.61
N ASP A 91 2.93 -0.71 -1.51
CA ASP A 91 2.80 -0.91 -2.96
C ASP A 91 3.46 -2.24 -3.39
N SER A 92 4.63 -2.55 -2.82
CA SER A 92 5.36 -3.79 -3.12
C SER A 92 4.63 -5.04 -2.62
N ALA A 93 4.04 -4.98 -1.42
CA ALA A 93 3.26 -6.07 -0.85
C ALA A 93 2.01 -6.37 -1.69
N LEU A 94 1.29 -5.33 -2.14
CA LEU A 94 0.14 -5.51 -3.04
C LEU A 94 0.57 -6.11 -4.37
N THR A 95 1.66 -5.61 -4.94
CA THR A 95 2.22 -6.13 -6.20
C THR A 95 2.58 -7.61 -6.07
N GLU A 96 3.22 -8.00 -4.97
CA GLU A 96 3.53 -9.39 -4.65
C GLU A 96 2.26 -10.24 -4.49
N HIS A 97 1.27 -9.77 -3.73
CA HIS A 97 -0.02 -10.45 -3.53
C HIS A 97 -0.76 -10.70 -4.85
N CYS A 98 -0.67 -9.77 -5.79
CA CYS A 98 -1.25 -9.91 -7.13
C CYS A 98 -0.41 -10.80 -8.08
N GLY A 99 0.68 -11.43 -7.61
CA GLY A 99 1.53 -12.31 -8.41
C GLY A 99 2.40 -11.58 -9.42
N LEU A 100 2.64 -10.27 -9.22
CA LEU A 100 3.49 -9.46 -10.08
C LEU A 100 4.91 -9.33 -9.49
N ASP A 101 5.88 -9.01 -10.35
CA ASP A 101 7.27 -8.84 -9.94
C ASP A 101 7.50 -7.51 -9.21
N TRP A 102 7.19 -7.50 -7.91
CA TRP A 102 7.35 -6.35 -7.03
C TRP A 102 8.79 -5.85 -6.95
N ARG A 103 9.78 -6.75 -7.13
CA ARG A 103 11.20 -6.38 -7.03
C ARG A 103 11.58 -5.45 -8.17
N ASN A 104 11.20 -5.81 -9.39
CA ASN A 104 11.52 -5.02 -10.57
C ASN A 104 10.59 -3.82 -10.75
N LEU A 105 9.32 -3.92 -10.34
CA LEU A 105 8.34 -2.83 -10.47
C LEU A 105 8.49 -1.75 -9.39
N SER A 106 8.83 -2.11 -8.15
CA SER A 106 8.82 -1.19 -7.01
C SER A 106 10.18 -1.06 -6.32
N PHE A 107 10.69 -2.14 -5.71
CA PHE A 107 11.84 -2.06 -4.80
C PHE A 107 13.16 -1.66 -5.47
N ARG A 108 13.52 -2.28 -6.59
CA ARG A 108 14.76 -1.93 -7.32
C ARG A 108 14.74 -0.49 -7.84
N PRO A 109 13.64 0.00 -8.46
CA PRO A 109 13.51 1.42 -8.80
C PRO A 109 13.69 2.37 -7.62
N LEU A 110 13.06 2.09 -6.48
CA LEU A 110 13.23 2.85 -5.24
C LEU A 110 14.70 2.91 -4.84
N MET A 111 15.35 1.75 -4.63
CA MET A 111 16.75 1.73 -4.19
C MET A 111 17.72 2.36 -5.20
N ARG A 112 17.42 2.26 -6.51
CA ARG A 112 18.21 2.94 -7.55
C ARG A 112 18.02 4.46 -7.50
N ARG A 113 16.81 4.96 -7.22
CA ARG A 113 16.55 6.38 -7.00
C ARG A 113 17.33 6.88 -5.79
N GLU A 114 17.14 6.25 -4.63
CA GLU A 114 17.79 6.67 -3.39
C GLU A 114 19.32 6.68 -3.51
N ARG A 115 19.93 5.69 -4.19
CA ARG A 115 21.37 5.69 -4.48
C ARG A 115 21.81 6.83 -5.40
N ARG A 116 21.02 7.16 -6.43
CA ARG A 116 21.35 8.24 -7.39
C ARG A 116 21.24 9.63 -6.79
N LEU A 117 20.40 9.83 -5.78
CA LEU A 117 20.28 11.11 -5.08
C LEU A 117 21.57 11.49 -4.34
N GLY A 118 22.39 10.50 -3.93
CA GLY A 118 23.66 10.75 -3.22
C GLY A 118 23.49 11.32 -1.80
N THR A 119 22.26 11.44 -1.31
CA THR A 119 21.92 12.02 0.00
C THR A 119 22.11 11.06 1.17
N TRP A 120 22.20 9.75 0.89
CA TRP A 120 22.20 8.70 1.90
C TRP A 120 23.58 8.06 2.05
N SER A 121 24.00 7.87 3.30
CA SER A 121 25.09 6.95 3.61
C SER A 121 24.70 5.50 3.33
N ASP A 122 25.69 4.62 3.19
CA ASP A 122 25.45 3.17 3.02
C ASP A 122 24.62 2.57 4.16
N ARG A 123 24.82 3.05 5.40
CA ARG A 123 24.01 2.68 6.57
C ARG A 123 22.54 3.07 6.39
N GLN A 124 22.27 4.27 5.90
CA GLN A 124 20.91 4.74 5.66
C GLN A 124 20.24 4.00 4.51
N LEU A 125 20.97 3.69 3.43
CA LEU A 125 20.46 2.85 2.35
C LEU A 125 20.12 1.44 2.82
N ALA A 126 20.96 0.86 3.70
CA ALA A 126 20.67 -0.44 4.29
C ALA A 126 19.43 -0.37 5.21
N PHE A 127 19.30 0.68 6.01
CA PHE A 127 18.11 0.94 6.82
C PHE A 127 16.83 1.06 5.98
N ILE A 128 16.87 1.81 4.86
CA ILE A 128 15.75 1.93 3.92
C ILE A 128 15.32 0.56 3.40
N GLY A 129 16.27 -0.30 3.04
CA GLY A 129 16.00 -1.67 2.60
C GLY A 129 15.34 -2.52 3.69
N ILE A 130 15.82 -2.42 4.94
CA ILE A 130 15.26 -3.14 6.09
C ILE A 130 13.83 -2.67 6.39
N LEU A 131 13.62 -1.35 6.46
CA LEU A 131 12.30 -0.75 6.70
C LEU A 131 11.30 -1.20 5.63
N HIS A 132 11.72 -1.15 4.36
CA HIS A 132 10.89 -1.61 3.24
C HIS A 132 10.52 -3.09 3.39
N GLY A 133 11.50 -3.96 3.59
CA GLY A 133 11.26 -5.41 3.72
C GLY A 133 10.37 -5.76 4.91
N TYR A 134 10.57 -5.11 6.06
CA TYR A 134 9.73 -5.29 7.25
C TYR A 134 8.28 -4.92 6.98
N VAL A 135 8.03 -3.73 6.43
CA VAL A 135 6.67 -3.26 6.14
C VAL A 135 6.02 -4.15 5.08
N GLN A 136 6.73 -4.48 4.01
CA GLN A 136 6.21 -5.37 2.96
C GLN A 136 5.76 -6.71 3.55
N ALA A 137 6.57 -7.30 4.43
CA ALA A 137 6.23 -8.56 5.08
C ALA A 137 4.95 -8.45 5.91
N ASN A 138 4.78 -7.38 6.69
CA ASN A 138 3.57 -7.16 7.49
C ASN A 138 2.33 -6.97 6.60
N TYR A 139 2.42 -6.14 5.55
CA TYR A 139 1.31 -5.96 4.61
C TYR A 139 0.96 -7.24 3.85
N ARG A 140 1.94 -8.08 3.52
CA ARG A 140 1.68 -9.38 2.91
C ARG A 140 0.82 -10.26 3.81
N GLU A 141 1.07 -10.27 5.11
CA GLU A 141 0.24 -11.02 6.07
C GLU A 141 -1.21 -10.50 6.10
N LEU A 142 -1.40 -9.17 6.08
CA LEU A 142 -2.73 -8.56 6.01
C LEU A 142 -3.47 -8.93 4.72
N LEU A 143 -2.76 -8.94 3.59
CA LEU A 143 -3.34 -9.22 2.28
C LEU A 143 -3.75 -10.69 2.08
N LYS A 144 -3.24 -11.64 2.86
CA LYS A 144 -3.63 -13.05 2.77
C LYS A 144 -5.13 -13.29 2.97
N ALA A 145 -5.80 -12.44 3.74
CA ALA A 145 -7.24 -12.52 3.98
C ALA A 145 -8.08 -12.04 2.78
N HIS A 146 -7.45 -11.39 1.79
CA HIS A 146 -8.15 -10.81 0.64
C HIS A 146 -8.19 -11.78 -0.54
N GLN A 147 -9.23 -11.63 -1.38
CA GLN A 147 -9.36 -12.38 -2.62
C GLN A 147 -8.18 -12.13 -3.57
N ARG A 148 -7.99 -13.07 -4.50
CA ARG A 148 -6.98 -12.96 -5.56
C ARG A 148 -7.27 -11.74 -6.45
N CYS A 149 -6.21 -11.09 -6.92
CA CYS A 149 -6.32 -9.98 -7.85
C CYS A 149 -6.84 -10.45 -9.22
N SER A 150 -7.85 -9.76 -9.75
CA SER A 150 -8.29 -9.92 -11.14
C SER A 150 -7.24 -9.35 -12.10
N GLU A 151 -7.32 -9.70 -13.39
CA GLU A 151 -6.45 -9.13 -14.42
C GLU A 151 -6.57 -7.60 -14.51
N MET A 152 -7.77 -7.06 -14.30
CA MET A 152 -7.99 -5.62 -14.23
C MET A 152 -7.19 -4.97 -13.10
N HIS A 153 -7.11 -5.59 -11.92
CA HIS A 153 -6.29 -5.08 -10.82
C HIS A 153 -4.79 -5.13 -11.16
N LYS A 154 -4.33 -6.22 -11.78
CA LYS A 154 -2.93 -6.36 -12.20
C LYS A 154 -2.52 -5.29 -13.23
N GLN A 155 -3.36 -5.05 -14.23
CA GLN A 155 -3.13 -3.99 -15.23
C GLN A 155 -3.05 -2.60 -14.58
N ALA A 156 -3.96 -2.29 -13.66
CA ALA A 156 -3.93 -1.02 -12.93
C ALA A 156 -2.63 -0.81 -12.14
N ILE A 157 -2.09 -1.87 -11.50
CA ILE A 157 -0.81 -1.83 -10.79
C ILE A 157 0.34 -1.55 -11.76
N VAL A 158 0.39 -2.24 -12.91
CA VAL A 158 1.45 -2.03 -13.93
C VAL A 158 1.42 -0.59 -14.44
N GLU A 159 0.24 -0.07 -14.78
CA GLU A 159 0.07 1.31 -15.25
C GLU A 159 0.47 2.34 -14.19
N PHE A 160 0.13 2.09 -12.92
CA PHE A 160 0.54 2.94 -11.80
C PHE A 160 2.07 3.07 -11.74
N PHE A 161 2.82 1.96 -11.81
CA PHE A 161 4.28 2.00 -11.81
C PHE A 161 4.86 2.61 -13.09
N ALA A 162 4.22 2.41 -14.24
CA ALA A 162 4.62 3.04 -15.49
C ALA A 162 4.56 4.57 -15.39
N ARG A 163 3.47 5.13 -14.81
CA ARG A 163 3.34 6.58 -14.56
C ARG A 163 4.31 7.07 -13.49
N LYS A 164 4.52 6.31 -12.41
CA LYS A 164 5.45 6.67 -11.33
C LYS A 164 6.90 6.81 -11.83
N LYS A 165 7.30 6.01 -12.82
CA LYS A 165 8.65 6.04 -13.41
C LYS A 165 8.96 7.32 -14.20
N GLN A 166 7.94 8.06 -14.64
CA GLN A 166 8.09 9.30 -15.41
C GLN A 166 8.32 10.54 -14.53
N ARG A 167 8.20 10.39 -13.19
CA ARG A 167 8.44 11.44 -12.20
C ARG A 167 9.82 11.26 -11.56
#